data_AF-A0A0D6PM14-F1
#
_entry.id   AF-A0A0D6PM14-F1
#
_cell.length_a   1.000
_cell.length_b   1.000
_cell.length_c   1.000
_cell.angle_alpha   90.00
_cell.angle_beta   90.00
_cell.angle_gamma   90.00
#
_symmetry.space_group_name_H-M   'P 1'
#
loop_
_entity.id
_entity.type
_entity.pdbx_description
1 polymer ?
#
loop_
_entity_poly.entity_id
_entity_poly.type
_entity_poly.pdbx_seq_one_letter_code
_entity_poly.pdbx_strand_id
1 'polypeptide(L)'
;MPVGVEIAKALNAPLGLVLVRKIGVPGNEEFALGAIAEADPPELVLNDELLAAFRVPRSYIEAEKAKALKEIQRRHALYLGSRPPLALEGRLVVLTDDGIATGATVLAALRAVRRQHPARLILAVPLASREALNRLAHEADEVICLHKPEPLGSVGAYYLQFPQLQDQEVIALLETPNEQPP
;
A
#
# COMPACT_ATOMS: atom_id res chain seq x y z
N MET A 1 3.13 -2.76 7.43
CA MET A 1 2.34 -3.15 8.64
C MET A 1 3.01 -2.74 9.96
N PRO A 2 4.22 -3.21 10.32
CA PRO A 2 4.83 -2.88 11.62
C PRO A 2 4.98 -1.38 11.86
N VAL A 3 5.38 -0.64 10.83
CA VAL A 3 5.44 0.83 10.86
C VAL A 3 4.08 1.46 11.20
N GLY A 4 3.00 0.95 10.60
CA GLY A 4 1.64 1.44 10.85
C GLY A 4 1.16 1.18 12.26
N VAL A 5 1.55 0.05 12.87
CA VAL A 5 1.24 -0.25 14.28
C VAL A 5 1.89 0.78 15.19
N GLU A 6 3.16 1.11 14.98
CA GLU A 6 3.86 2.09 15.82
C GLU A 6 3.31 3.52 15.64
N ILE A 7 2.96 3.91 14.42
CA ILE A 7 2.28 5.18 14.16
C ILE A 7 0.90 5.22 14.84
N ALA A 8 0.11 4.16 14.71
CA ALA A 8 -1.23 4.08 15.29
C ALA A 8 -1.18 4.16 16.82
N LYS A 9 -0.24 3.47 17.47
CA LYS A 9 -0.01 3.57 18.92
C LYS A 9 0.37 5.00 19.34
N ALA A 10 1.36 5.60 18.67
CA ALA A 10 1.85 6.94 19.01
C ALA A 10 0.76 8.02 18.86
N LEU A 11 -0.16 7.85 17.91
CA LEU A 11 -1.26 8.77 17.66
C LEU A 11 -2.57 8.37 18.36
N ASN A 12 -2.59 7.25 19.08
CA ASN A 12 -3.81 6.64 19.63
C ASN A 12 -4.97 6.57 18.60
N ALA A 13 -4.66 6.10 17.40
CA ALA A 13 -5.56 6.09 16.25
C ALA A 13 -5.93 4.66 15.84
N PRO A 14 -7.12 4.39 15.28
CA PRO A 14 -7.46 3.05 14.81
C PRO A 14 -6.51 2.60 13.68
N LEU A 15 -6.06 1.34 13.74
CA LEU A 15 -5.25 0.72 12.69
C LEU A 15 -6.14 0.00 11.68
N GLY A 16 -5.94 0.29 10.40
CA GLY A 16 -6.60 -0.38 9.28
C GLY A 16 -5.61 -0.95 8.28
N LEU A 17 -6.14 -1.62 7.27
CA LEU A 17 -5.38 -2.15 6.15
C LEU A 17 -5.92 -1.64 4.82
N VAL A 18 -5.01 -1.42 3.87
CA VAL A 18 -5.33 -1.33 2.45
C VAL A 18 -4.61 -2.49 1.77
N LEU A 19 -5.37 -3.42 1.20
CA LEU A 19 -4.80 -4.57 0.52
C LEU A 19 -4.45 -4.20 -0.93
N VAL A 20 -3.19 -4.42 -1.28
CA VAL A 20 -2.65 -4.08 -2.60
C VAL A 20 -1.86 -5.26 -3.15
N ARG A 21 -1.95 -5.48 -4.47
CA ARG A 21 -1.16 -6.47 -5.19
C ARG A 21 -0.50 -5.83 -6.40
N LYS A 22 0.76 -6.18 -6.65
CA LYS A 22 1.48 -5.77 -7.86
C LYS A 22 0.92 -6.53 -9.07
N ILE A 23 0.96 -5.88 -10.22
CA ILE A 23 0.79 -6.51 -11.53
C ILE A 23 2.19 -6.58 -12.14
N GLY A 24 2.72 -7.79 -12.32
CA GLY A 24 4.08 -8.04 -12.83
C GLY A 24 4.16 -7.99 -14.36
N VAL A 25 5.39 -7.94 -14.90
CA VAL A 25 5.65 -8.11 -16.34
C VAL A 25 5.54 -9.59 -16.72
N PRO A 26 5.03 -9.92 -17.93
CA PRO A 26 5.08 -11.28 -18.45
C PRO A 26 6.50 -11.88 -18.38
N GLY A 27 6.65 -12.97 -17.62
CA GLY A 27 7.94 -13.67 -17.46
C GLY A 27 8.90 -13.04 -16.42
N ASN A 28 8.53 -11.92 -15.80
CA ASN A 28 9.28 -11.32 -14.68
C ASN A 28 8.32 -10.67 -13.68
N GLU A 29 7.74 -11.48 -12.80
CA GLU A 29 6.70 -11.05 -11.86
C GLU A 29 7.21 -10.08 -10.79
N GLU A 30 8.52 -10.10 -10.50
CA GLU A 30 9.16 -9.18 -9.56
C GLU A 30 9.22 -7.74 -10.11
N PHE A 31 9.21 -7.59 -11.44
CA PHE A 31 9.18 -6.29 -12.09
C PHE A 31 7.73 -5.83 -12.29
N ALA A 32 7.31 -4.85 -11.50
CA ALA A 32 5.92 -4.38 -11.49
C ALA A 32 5.61 -3.45 -12.69
N LEU A 33 4.63 -3.83 -13.50
CA LEU A 33 3.92 -2.94 -14.44
C LEU A 33 3.00 -1.95 -13.72
N GLY A 34 2.55 -2.30 -12.54
CA GLY A 34 1.54 -1.55 -11.82
C GLY A 34 1.12 -2.22 -10.53
N ALA A 35 0.00 -1.76 -9.99
CA ALA A 35 -0.61 -2.35 -8.80
C ALA A 35 -2.12 -2.18 -8.82
N ILE A 36 -2.82 -3.06 -8.11
CA ILE A 36 -4.24 -2.98 -7.85
C ILE A 36 -4.49 -2.96 -6.35
N ALA A 37 -5.30 -2.00 -5.91
CA ALA A 37 -5.74 -1.87 -4.54
C ALA A 37 -7.21 -2.27 -4.37
N GLU A 38 -7.52 -2.78 -3.19
CA GLU A 38 -8.89 -3.02 -2.74
C GLU A 38 -9.69 -1.72 -2.66
N ALA A 39 -10.76 -1.66 -3.45
CA ALA A 39 -11.75 -0.58 -3.48
C ALA A 39 -13.01 -1.08 -4.20
N ASP A 40 -14.09 -0.30 -4.16
CA ASP A 40 -15.29 -0.56 -4.96
C ASP A 40 -15.59 0.63 -5.90
N PRO A 41 -15.33 0.51 -7.22
CA PRO A 41 -14.62 -0.59 -7.88
C PRO A 41 -13.11 -0.59 -7.55
N PRO A 42 -12.38 -1.72 -7.78
CA PRO A 42 -10.95 -1.80 -7.50
C PRO A 42 -10.11 -0.77 -8.23
N GLU A 43 -9.09 -0.25 -7.56
CA GLU A 43 -8.23 0.80 -8.08
C GLU A 43 -6.99 0.21 -8.75
N LEU A 44 -6.94 0.27 -10.08
CA LEU A 44 -5.84 -0.25 -10.89
C LEU A 44 -4.96 0.89 -11.40
N VAL A 45 -3.68 0.83 -11.07
CA VAL A 45 -2.65 1.74 -11.56
C VAL A 45 -1.69 0.95 -12.42
N LEU A 46 -1.47 1.39 -13.65
CA LEU A 46 -0.51 0.80 -14.58
C LEU A 46 0.48 1.86 -15.07
N ASN A 47 1.67 1.42 -15.44
CA ASN A 47 2.68 2.25 -16.09
C ASN A 47 2.58 2.05 -17.61
N ASP A 48 1.98 3.01 -18.30
CA ASP A 48 1.74 2.96 -19.75
C ASP A 48 3.04 2.84 -20.57
N GLU A 49 4.13 3.45 -20.11
CA GLU A 49 5.43 3.35 -20.78
C GLU A 49 5.95 1.91 -20.75
N LEU A 50 5.82 1.22 -19.61
CA LEU A 50 6.22 -0.18 -19.48
C LEU A 50 5.29 -1.10 -20.27
N LEU A 51 3.98 -0.83 -20.26
CA LEU A 51 3.02 -1.60 -21.08
C LEU A 51 3.39 -1.53 -22.56
N ALA A 52 3.74 -0.34 -23.06
CA ALA A 52 4.16 -0.12 -24.43
C ALA A 52 5.52 -0.80 -24.72
N ALA A 53 6.51 -0.61 -23.85
CA ALA A 53 7.85 -1.16 -24.01
C ALA A 53 7.86 -2.70 -24.05
N PHE A 54 7.08 -3.35 -23.19
CA PHE A 54 6.96 -4.80 -23.12
C PHE A 54 5.86 -5.38 -24.02
N ARG A 55 5.12 -4.53 -24.76
CA ARG A 55 4.01 -4.93 -25.64
C ARG A 55 3.02 -5.86 -24.92
N VAL A 56 2.67 -5.50 -23.69
CA VAL A 56 1.86 -6.35 -22.82
C VAL A 56 0.45 -6.45 -23.37
N PRO A 57 -0.05 -7.67 -23.68
CA PRO A 57 -1.39 -7.82 -24.22
C PRO A 57 -2.44 -7.53 -23.14
N ARG A 58 -3.55 -6.89 -23.54
CA ARG A 58 -4.66 -6.59 -22.62
C ARG A 58 -5.20 -7.84 -21.90
N SER A 59 -5.24 -8.98 -22.59
CA SER A 59 -5.67 -10.26 -22.00
C SER A 59 -4.80 -10.70 -20.83
N TYR A 60 -3.49 -10.41 -20.86
CA TYR A 60 -2.60 -10.69 -19.73
C TYR A 60 -2.92 -9.79 -18.54
N ILE A 61 -3.14 -8.49 -18.78
CA ILE A 61 -3.50 -7.53 -17.73
C ILE A 61 -4.79 -7.95 -17.02
N GLU A 62 -5.83 -8.34 -17.77
CA GLU A 62 -7.09 -8.81 -17.19
C GLU A 62 -6.91 -10.12 -16.38
N ALA A 63 -6.07 -11.05 -16.86
CA ALA A 63 -5.78 -12.27 -16.14
C ALA A 63 -5.03 -12.01 -14.82
N GLU A 64 -4.01 -11.15 -14.84
CA GLU A 64 -3.26 -10.77 -13.64
C GLU A 64 -4.11 -9.96 -12.67
N LYS A 65 -4.96 -9.06 -13.17
CA LYS A 65 -5.96 -8.35 -12.37
C LYS A 65 -6.88 -9.32 -11.65
N ALA A 66 -7.43 -10.31 -12.34
CA ALA A 66 -8.30 -11.31 -11.74
C ALA A 66 -7.60 -12.15 -10.65
N LYS A 67 -6.36 -12.58 -10.91
CA LYS A 67 -5.54 -13.30 -9.91
C LYS A 67 -5.27 -12.44 -8.68
N ALA A 68 -4.87 -11.18 -8.90
CA ALA A 68 -4.57 -10.23 -7.85
C ALA A 68 -5.79 -9.94 -6.98
N LEU A 69 -6.97 -9.73 -7.58
CA LEU A 69 -8.23 -9.52 -6.87
C LEU A 69 -8.64 -10.74 -6.05
N LYS A 70 -8.46 -11.95 -6.59
CA LYS A 70 -8.74 -13.18 -5.84
C LYS A 70 -7.86 -13.30 -4.59
N GLU A 71 -6.58 -12.94 -4.70
CA GLU A 71 -5.67 -12.93 -3.55
C GLU A 71 -6.00 -11.82 -2.55
N ILE A 72 -6.39 -10.63 -3.02
CA ILE A 72 -6.90 -9.55 -2.16
C ILE A 72 -8.10 -10.04 -1.36
N GLN A 73 -9.10 -10.65 -2.02
CA GLN A 73 -10.30 -11.17 -1.37
C GLN A 73 -9.96 -12.27 -0.35
N ARG A 74 -9.04 -13.18 -0.67
CA ARG A 74 -8.56 -14.20 0.27
C ARG A 74 -7.96 -13.56 1.52
N ARG A 75 -7.07 -12.57 1.35
CA ARG A 75 -6.42 -11.86 2.45
C ARG A 75 -7.39 -10.98 3.24
N HIS A 76 -8.34 -10.34 2.59
CA HIS A 76 -9.39 -9.56 3.25
C HIS A 76 -10.18 -10.47 4.20
N ALA A 77 -10.68 -11.59 3.70
CA ALA A 77 -11.41 -12.57 4.50
C ALA A 77 -10.56 -13.13 5.65
N LEU A 78 -9.26 -13.36 5.42
CA LEU A 78 -8.36 -13.92 6.42
C LEU A 78 -7.95 -12.91 7.50
N TYR A 79 -7.60 -11.68 7.12
CA TYR A 79 -7.03 -10.68 8.04
C TYR A 79 -8.10 -9.87 8.77
N LEU A 80 -9.20 -9.54 8.09
CA LEU A 80 -10.26 -8.71 8.65
C LEU A 80 -11.42 -9.57 9.15
N GLY A 81 -11.63 -10.77 8.61
CA GLY A 81 -12.70 -11.66 9.05
C GLY A 81 -14.07 -10.96 8.96
N SER A 82 -14.76 -10.84 10.10
CA SER A 82 -16.04 -10.12 10.24
C SER A 82 -15.90 -8.67 10.72
N ARG A 83 -14.67 -8.14 10.84
CA ARG A 83 -14.46 -6.75 11.28
C ARG A 83 -15.04 -5.79 10.26
N PRO A 84 -15.82 -4.79 10.69
CA PRO A 84 -16.29 -3.75 9.77
C PRO A 84 -15.09 -2.92 9.29
N PRO A 85 -15.11 -2.45 8.03
CA PRO A 85 -14.11 -1.51 7.54
C PRO A 85 -14.16 -0.20 8.34
N LEU A 86 -13.01 0.46 8.47
CA LEU A 86 -12.94 1.77 9.11
C LEU A 86 -13.60 2.82 8.21
N ALA A 87 -14.50 3.62 8.79
CA ALA A 87 -15.07 4.78 8.10
C ALA A 87 -14.00 5.88 7.97
N LEU A 88 -13.58 6.16 6.73
CA LEU A 88 -12.55 7.16 6.43
C LEU A 88 -13.12 8.54 6.12
N GLU A 89 -14.40 8.64 5.78
CA GLU A 89 -15.04 9.88 5.37
C GLU A 89 -14.90 10.96 6.45
N GLY A 90 -14.42 12.15 6.04
CA GLY A 90 -14.22 13.28 6.93
C GLY A 90 -13.13 13.08 8.00
N ARG A 91 -12.35 11.99 7.94
CA ARG A 91 -11.25 11.72 8.88
C ARG A 91 -9.90 12.20 8.34
N LEU A 92 -8.96 12.43 9.25
CA LEU A 92 -7.55 12.47 8.91
C LEU A 92 -7.03 11.03 8.82
N VAL A 93 -6.46 10.68 7.68
CA VAL A 93 -5.94 9.34 7.38
C VAL A 93 -4.45 9.44 7.14
N VAL A 94 -3.68 8.61 7.86
CA VAL A 94 -2.26 8.41 7.61
C VAL A 94 -2.09 7.08 6.89
N LEU A 95 -1.64 7.13 5.64
CA LEU A 95 -1.22 5.95 4.89
C LEU A 95 0.29 5.78 5.03
N THR A 96 0.73 4.56 5.31
CA THR A 96 2.16 4.25 5.53
C THR A 96 2.54 2.93 4.88
N ASP A 97 3.82 2.82 4.56
CA ASP A 97 4.51 1.59 4.18
C ASP A 97 5.89 1.56 4.88
N ASP A 98 6.62 0.45 4.77
CA ASP A 98 8.00 0.37 5.28
C ASP A 98 9.00 1.16 4.43
N GLY A 99 8.79 1.22 3.13
CA GLY A 99 9.51 2.12 2.25
C GLY A 99 9.01 2.08 0.82
N ILE A 100 9.40 3.07 0.03
CA ILE A 100 8.87 3.24 -1.32
C ILE A 100 9.99 3.26 -2.36
N ALA A 101 10.10 2.17 -3.11
CA ALA A 101 11.03 2.08 -4.23
C ALA A 101 10.50 2.77 -5.50
N THR A 102 9.40 2.26 -6.07
CA THR A 102 8.82 2.77 -7.33
C THR A 102 7.51 3.54 -7.13
N GLY A 103 6.83 3.33 -6.01
CA GLY A 103 5.58 4.02 -5.66
C GLY A 103 4.31 3.43 -6.26
N ALA A 104 4.35 2.41 -7.12
CA ALA A 104 3.15 1.89 -7.78
C ALA A 104 2.08 1.36 -6.78
N THR A 105 2.51 0.60 -5.77
CA THR A 105 1.61 0.06 -4.74
C THR A 105 0.99 1.16 -3.89
N VAL A 106 1.81 2.10 -3.43
CA VAL A 106 1.37 3.25 -2.62
C VAL A 106 0.44 4.16 -3.43
N LEU A 107 0.70 4.35 -4.72
CA LEU A 107 -0.14 5.14 -5.61
C LEU A 107 -1.55 4.55 -5.72
N ALA A 108 -1.66 3.23 -5.96
CA ALA A 108 -2.95 2.54 -5.97
C ALA A 108 -3.66 2.67 -4.60
N ALA A 109 -2.92 2.54 -3.50
CA ALA A 109 -3.47 2.67 -2.15
C ALA A 109 -3.99 4.08 -1.86
N LEU A 110 -3.23 5.13 -2.19
CA LEU A 110 -3.63 6.52 -2.01
C LEU A 110 -4.91 6.84 -2.78
N ARG A 111 -5.00 6.41 -4.04
CA ARG A 111 -6.20 6.63 -4.86
C ARG A 111 -7.41 5.89 -4.32
N ALA A 112 -7.25 4.62 -3.91
CA ALA A 112 -8.30 3.84 -3.27
C ALA A 112 -8.82 4.51 -1.99
N VAL A 113 -7.91 5.01 -1.13
CA VAL A 113 -8.28 5.73 0.10
C VAL A 113 -8.92 7.07 -0.20
N ARG A 114 -8.43 7.82 -1.19
CA ARG A 114 -8.96 9.14 -1.57
C ARG A 114 -10.43 9.07 -1.99
N ARG A 115 -10.85 7.98 -2.63
CA ARG A 115 -12.24 7.74 -3.04
C ARG A 115 -13.20 7.55 -1.86
N GLN A 116 -12.68 7.33 -0.65
CA GLN A 116 -13.48 7.28 0.58
C GLN A 116 -13.61 8.66 1.26
N HIS A 117 -13.20 9.73 0.57
CA HIS A 117 -13.39 11.12 0.97
C HIS A 117 -12.86 11.47 2.39
N PRO A 118 -11.60 11.15 2.70
CA PRO A 118 -11.00 11.62 3.95
C PRO A 118 -10.93 13.16 3.94
N ALA A 119 -11.06 13.78 5.12
CA ALA A 119 -10.84 15.22 5.27
C ALA A 119 -9.38 15.60 4.97
N ARG A 120 -8.45 14.69 5.27
CA ARG A 120 -7.03 14.84 4.95
C ARG A 120 -6.36 13.49 4.79
N LEU A 121 -5.56 13.32 3.75
CA LEU A 121 -4.78 12.11 3.46
C LEU A 121 -3.29 12.45 3.50
N ILE A 122 -2.58 11.84 4.43
CA ILE A 122 -1.15 12.02 4.65
C ILE A 122 -0.45 10.72 4.25
N LEU A 123 0.57 10.79 3.40
CA LEU A 123 1.50 9.70 3.19
C LEU A 123 2.67 9.88 4.16
N ALA A 124 2.89 8.95 5.08
CA ALA A 124 4.01 8.96 6.00
C ALA A 124 4.84 7.69 5.83
N VAL A 125 6.11 7.80 5.47
CA VAL A 125 7.01 6.65 5.29
C VAL A 125 8.40 6.88 5.86
N PRO A 126 9.07 5.84 6.38
CA PRO A 126 10.44 5.96 6.85
C PRO A 126 11.41 6.33 5.72
N LEU A 127 11.23 5.73 4.54
CA LEU A 127 12.15 5.93 3.43
C LEU A 127 11.50 5.82 2.05
N ALA A 128 12.00 6.60 1.09
CA ALA A 128 11.53 6.54 -0.30
C ALA A 128 12.59 7.03 -1.28
N SER A 129 12.51 6.56 -2.52
CA SER A 129 13.30 7.13 -3.63
C SER A 129 12.77 8.51 -4.02
N ARG A 130 13.64 9.38 -4.54
CA ARG A 130 13.22 10.69 -5.07
C ARG A 130 12.20 10.57 -6.19
N GLU A 131 12.34 9.57 -7.06
CA GLU A 131 11.39 9.31 -8.14
C GLU A 131 9.99 8.96 -7.60
N ALA A 132 9.91 8.08 -6.59
CA ALA A 132 8.65 7.74 -5.96
C ALA A 132 8.01 8.95 -5.27
N LEU A 133 8.79 9.76 -4.55
CA LEU A 133 8.27 10.97 -3.90
C LEU A 133 7.71 11.97 -4.91
N ASN A 134 8.40 12.20 -6.02
CA ASN A 134 7.92 13.09 -7.09
C ASN A 134 6.61 12.57 -7.70
N ARG A 135 6.51 11.25 -7.93
CA ARG A 135 5.29 10.60 -8.43
C ARG A 135 4.11 10.74 -7.45
N LEU A 136 4.36 10.69 -6.15
CA LEU A 136 3.32 10.65 -5.10
C LEU A 136 2.94 12.04 -4.54
N ALA A 137 3.73 13.08 -4.84
CA ALA A 137 3.58 14.42 -4.26
C ALA A 137 2.18 15.05 -4.43
N HIS A 138 1.45 14.65 -5.48
CA HIS A 138 0.13 15.20 -5.80
C HIS A 138 -1.05 14.27 -5.43
N GLU A 139 -0.77 13.11 -4.85
CA GLU A 139 -1.79 12.09 -4.56
C GLU A 139 -2.20 12.12 -3.07
N ALA A 140 -1.36 12.71 -2.22
CA ALA A 140 -1.62 12.98 -0.81
C ALA A 140 -1.64 14.50 -0.55
N ASP A 141 -2.34 14.93 0.50
CA ASP A 141 -2.36 16.35 0.92
C ASP A 141 -1.05 16.74 1.60
N GLU A 142 -0.33 15.75 2.15
CA GLU A 142 1.00 15.91 2.73
C GLU A 142 1.79 14.62 2.55
N VAL A 143 3.09 14.75 2.26
CA VAL A 143 4.02 13.63 2.16
C VAL A 143 5.16 13.83 3.16
N ILE A 144 5.24 12.93 4.13
CA ILE A 144 6.28 12.89 5.17
C ILE A 144 7.20 11.71 4.87
N CYS A 145 8.48 11.99 4.66
CA CYS A 145 9.49 10.98 4.39
C CYS A 145 10.76 11.29 5.17
N LEU A 146 11.16 10.39 6.09
CA LEU A 146 12.29 10.63 7.00
C LEU A 146 13.64 10.53 6.30
N HIS A 147 13.80 9.57 5.38
CA HIS A 147 15.06 9.34 4.67
C HIS A 147 14.86 9.20 3.16
N LYS A 148 15.71 9.89 2.38
CA LYS A 148 15.59 10.00 0.92
C LYS A 148 16.91 9.61 0.24
N PRO A 149 17.31 8.34 0.31
CA PRO A 149 18.61 7.91 -0.20
C PRO A 149 18.67 7.96 -1.72
N GLU A 150 19.87 8.28 -2.24
CA GLU A 150 20.16 8.32 -3.68
C GLU A 150 21.52 7.68 -3.95
N PRO A 151 21.57 6.49 -4.58
CA PRO A 151 20.44 5.63 -4.96
C PRO A 151 19.79 4.94 -3.74
N LEU A 152 18.51 4.60 -3.83
CA LEU A 152 17.82 3.80 -2.81
C LEU A 152 18.23 2.32 -2.83
N GLY A 153 18.35 1.69 -4.01
CA GLY A 153 18.49 0.23 -4.07
C GLY A 153 17.21 -0.48 -3.61
N SER A 154 17.26 -1.22 -2.49
CA SER A 154 16.12 -1.92 -1.91
C SER A 154 15.74 -1.36 -0.54
N VAL A 155 14.44 -1.38 -0.22
CA VAL A 155 13.93 -0.93 1.09
C VAL A 155 14.60 -1.70 2.23
N GLY A 156 14.70 -3.04 2.09
CA GLY A 156 15.28 -3.91 3.11
C GLY A 156 16.75 -3.62 3.44
N ALA A 157 17.51 -2.94 2.58
CA ALA A 157 18.90 -2.56 2.86
C ALA A 157 19.05 -1.54 4.00
N TYR A 158 17.96 -0.84 4.34
CA TYR A 158 17.94 0.19 5.41
C TYR A 158 17.41 -0.35 6.74
N TYR A 159 17.06 -1.64 6.79
CA TYR A 159 16.58 -2.30 7.98
C TYR A 159 17.58 -3.36 8.42
N LEU A 160 18.03 -3.29 9.69
CA LEU A 160 18.84 -4.36 10.28
C LEU A 160 18.11 -5.70 10.26
N GLN A 161 16.78 -5.66 10.38
CA GLN A 161 15.89 -6.82 10.31
C GLN A 161 14.72 -6.48 9.40
N PHE A 162 14.57 -7.25 8.32
CA PHE A 162 13.48 -7.10 7.35
C PHE A 162 12.80 -8.44 7.08
N PRO A 163 12.21 -9.09 8.12
CA PRO A 163 11.57 -10.38 7.96
C PRO A 163 10.30 -10.24 7.11
N GLN A 164 10.04 -11.26 6.29
CA GLN A 164 8.77 -11.39 5.60
C GLN A 164 7.69 -11.80 6.61
N LEU A 165 6.66 -10.98 6.76
CA LEU A 165 5.53 -11.31 7.64
C LEU A 165 4.66 -12.42 7.06
N GLN A 166 4.29 -13.35 7.94
CA GLN A 166 3.30 -14.39 7.70
C GLN A 166 1.88 -13.87 7.98
N ASP A 167 0.89 -14.53 7.38
CA ASP A 167 -0.53 -14.18 7.54
C ASP A 167 -0.95 -14.10 9.02
N GLN A 168 -0.47 -15.00 9.87
CA GLN A 168 -0.78 -15.04 11.31
C GLN A 168 -0.20 -13.84 12.08
N GLU A 169 0.99 -13.38 11.70
CA GLU A 169 1.63 -12.22 12.34
C GLU A 169 0.87 -10.94 11.99
N VAL A 170 0.38 -10.82 10.75
CA VAL A 170 -0.49 -9.70 10.34
C VAL A 170 -1.78 -9.68 11.16
N ILE A 171 -2.43 -10.82 11.35
CA ILE A 171 -3.65 -10.93 12.17
C ILE A 171 -3.38 -10.50 13.62
N ALA A 172 -2.31 -11.00 14.23
CA ALA A 172 -1.95 -10.67 15.62
C ALA A 172 -1.68 -9.16 15.80
N LEU A 173 -1.05 -8.51 14.82
CA LEU A 173 -0.80 -7.07 14.85
C LEU A 173 -2.10 -6.25 14.73
N LEU A 174 -3.11 -6.75 14.01
CA LEU A 174 -4.43 -6.10 13.91
C LEU A 174 -5.30 -6.33 15.16
N GLU A 175 -5.04 -7.40 15.90
CA GLU A 175 -5.75 -7.74 17.15
C GLU A 175 -5.28 -6.95 18.36
N THR A 176 -4.07 -6.37 18.28
CA THR A 176 -3.50 -5.61 19.38
C THR A 176 -4.37 -4.37 19.62
N PRO A 177 -5.11 -4.29 20.74
CA PRO A 177 -5.96 -3.14 21.00
C PRO A 177 -5.09 -1.90 21.14
N ASN A 178 -5.41 -0.84 20.39
CA ASN A 178 -5.07 0.47 20.89
C ASN A 178 -6.01 0.71 22.07
N GLU A 179 -5.45 0.72 23.28
CA GLU A 179 -6.16 1.13 24.48
C GLU A 179 -6.80 2.50 24.21
N GLN A 180 -8.10 2.53 23.92
CA GLN A 180 -8.85 3.78 23.97
C GLN A 180 -8.98 4.14 25.44
N PRO A 181 -8.37 5.24 25.93
CA PRO A 181 -8.69 5.73 27.26
C PRO A 181 -10.16 6.21 27.29
N PRO A 182 -10.82 6.14 28.46
CA PRO A 182 -12.23 6.48 28.63
C PRO A 182 -12.57 7.94 28.29
#